data_AF-A0AAG5DJ72-F1
#
_entry.id   AF-A0AAG5DJ72-F1
#
_cell.length_a   1.000
_cell.length_b   1.000
_cell.length_c   1.000
_cell.angle_alpha   90.00
_cell.angle_beta   90.00
_cell.angle_gamma   90.00
#
_symmetry.space_group_name_H-M   'P 1'
#
loop_
_entity.id
_entity.type
_entity.pdbx_description
1 polymer ?
#
loop_
_entity_poly.entity_id
_entity_poly.type
_entity_poly.pdbx_seq_one_letter_code
_entity_poly.pdbx_strand_id
1 'polypeptide(L)'
;MDIVVSLKYGDFTERDPMIECFTECLMKKSGFMYDDYTYNKTLIIGFAGRYLEPEGAQTVYDNCIDRFGQTVCVTGFEMYQCIHETAVSEWVSSNF
;
A
#
# COMPACT_ATOMS: atom_id res chain seq x y z
N MET A 1 -7.85 15.54 -11.58
CA MET A 1 -7.04 14.41 -12.12
C MET A 1 -7.96 13.20 -12.14
N ASP A 2 -7.72 12.21 -12.99
CA ASP A 2 -8.47 10.94 -12.87
C ASP A 2 -8.13 10.27 -11.53
N ILE A 3 -9.13 9.75 -10.82
CA ILE A 3 -8.96 9.23 -9.45
C ILE A 3 -7.98 8.05 -9.39
N VAL A 4 -7.92 7.20 -10.42
CA VAL A 4 -6.93 6.10 -10.49
C VAL A 4 -5.52 6.67 -10.69
N VAL A 5 -5.40 7.78 -11.43
CA VAL A 5 -4.12 8.49 -11.59
C VAL A 5 -3.67 9.11 -10.27
N SER A 6 -4.59 9.67 -9.47
CA SER A 6 -4.27 10.22 -8.14
C SER A 6 -3.65 9.17 -7.20
N LEU A 7 -4.20 7.96 -7.16
CA LEU A 7 -3.68 6.85 -6.33
C LEU A 7 -2.24 6.45 -6.66
N LYS A 8 -1.81 6.62 -7.91
CA LYS A 8 -0.42 6.34 -8.31
C LYS A 8 0.55 7.33 -7.66
N TYR A 9 0.10 8.55 -7.40
CA TYR A 9 0.90 9.62 -6.81
C TYR A 9 0.72 9.74 -5.29
N GLY A 10 0.03 8.79 -4.66
CA GLY A 10 -0.20 8.79 -3.21
C GLY A 10 -1.25 9.79 -2.75
N ASP A 11 -2.13 10.27 -3.64
CA ASP A 11 -3.29 11.07 -3.26
C ASP A 11 -4.50 10.15 -3.02
N PHE A 12 -4.85 10.01 -1.74
CA PHE A 12 -5.93 9.17 -1.22
C PHE A 12 -7.15 9.98 -0.75
N THR A 13 -7.21 11.27 -1.09
CA THR A 13 -8.26 12.18 -0.58
C THR A 13 -9.65 11.84 -1.11
N GLU A 14 -9.74 11.37 -2.35
CA GLU A 14 -10.98 10.86 -2.93
C GLU A 14 -11.10 9.36 -2.66
N ARG A 15 -12.10 8.99 -1.88
CA ARG A 15 -12.36 7.62 -1.46
C ARG A 15 -13.82 7.26 -1.69
N ASP A 16 -14.04 6.33 -2.59
CA ASP A 16 -15.36 5.75 -2.85
C ASP A 16 -15.27 4.21 -2.97
N PRO A 17 -16.40 3.49 -2.92
CA PRO A 17 -16.40 2.03 -2.97
C PRO A 17 -15.79 1.43 -4.25
N MET A 18 -15.86 2.14 -5.39
CA MET A 18 -15.27 1.67 -6.64
C MET A 18 -13.75 1.66 -6.53
N ILE A 19 -13.17 2.73 -5.97
CA ILE A 19 -11.73 2.84 -5.78
C ILE A 19 -11.20 1.88 -4.75
N GLU A 20 -11.94 1.64 -3.67
CA GLU A 20 -11.58 0.62 -2.70
C GLU A 20 -11.45 -0.75 -3.37
N CYS A 21 -12.46 -1.15 -4.15
CA CYS A 21 -12.44 -2.44 -4.83
C CYS A 21 -11.44 -2.49 -5.99
N PHE A 22 -11.18 -1.38 -6.68
CA PHE A 22 -10.10 -1.28 -7.66
C PHE A 22 -8.75 -1.56 -7.00
N THR A 23 -8.52 -1.01 -5.82
CA THR A 23 -7.25 -1.14 -5.11
C THR A 23 -7.04 -2.56 -4.57
N GLU A 24 -8.10 -3.20 -4.06
CA GLU A 24 -8.07 -4.64 -3.73
C GLU A 24 -7.71 -5.49 -4.96
N CYS A 25 -8.35 -5.23 -6.10
CA CYS A 25 -8.07 -5.96 -7.33
C CYS A 25 -6.61 -5.76 -7.77
N LEU A 26 -6.12 -4.51 -7.73
CA LEU A 26 -4.74 -4.17 -8.06
C LEU A 26 -3.75 -4.92 -7.14
N MET A 27 -3.97 -4.90 -5.83
CA MET A 27 -3.11 -5.58 -4.84
C MET A 27 -3.05 -7.08 -5.07
N LYS A 28 -4.17 -7.71 -5.44
CA LYS A 28 -4.21 -9.13 -5.80
C LYS A 28 -3.51 -9.43 -7.12
N LYS A 29 -3.81 -8.66 -8.17
CA LYS A 29 -3.24 -8.87 -9.51
C LYS A 29 -1.74 -8.62 -9.59
N SER A 30 -1.22 -7.72 -8.76
CA SER A 30 0.21 -7.46 -8.63
C SER A 30 0.92 -8.46 -7.69
N GLY A 31 0.18 -9.27 -6.94
CA GLY A 31 0.71 -10.28 -6.04
C GLY A 31 1.16 -9.76 -4.67
N PHE A 32 0.81 -8.51 -4.30
CA PHE A 32 1.00 -7.97 -2.95
C PHE A 32 0.03 -8.59 -1.94
N MET A 33 -1.17 -8.97 -2.38
CA MET A 33 -2.21 -9.60 -1.57
C MET A 33 -2.62 -10.94 -2.21
N TYR A 34 -2.86 -11.96 -1.38
CA TYR A 34 -3.38 -13.25 -1.80
C TYR A 34 -4.91 -13.31 -1.71
N ASP A 35 -5.51 -14.37 -2.25
CA ASP A 35 -6.97 -14.55 -2.25
C ASP A 35 -7.56 -14.76 -0.83
N ASP A 36 -6.73 -15.20 0.12
CA ASP A 36 -7.08 -15.32 1.54
C ASP A 36 -6.86 -14.02 2.33
N TYR A 37 -6.56 -12.91 1.64
CA TYR A 37 -6.29 -11.58 2.21
C TYR A 37 -5.03 -11.49 3.08
N THR A 38 -4.17 -12.50 3.05
CA THR A 38 -2.80 -12.36 3.57
C THR A 38 -1.92 -11.62 2.57
N TYR A 39 -0.81 -11.07 3.06
CA TYR A 39 0.06 -10.20 2.25
C TYR A 39 1.40 -10.85 1.95
N ASN A 40 1.92 -10.56 0.76
CA ASN A 40 3.22 -11.06 0.32
C ASN A 40 4.35 -10.18 0.86
N LYS A 41 4.86 -10.52 2.04
CA LYS A 41 5.96 -9.82 2.72
C LYS A 41 7.14 -9.51 1.80
N THR A 42 7.63 -10.51 1.08
CA THR A 42 8.81 -10.38 0.22
C THR A 42 8.59 -9.35 -0.89
N LEU A 43 7.41 -9.34 -1.49
CA LEU A 43 7.10 -8.45 -2.61
C LEU A 43 6.90 -7.00 -2.14
N ILE A 44 6.26 -6.81 -0.98
CA ILE A 44 6.10 -5.48 -0.35
C ILE A 44 7.44 -4.89 0.03
N ILE A 45 8.29 -5.64 0.73
CA ILE A 45 9.63 -5.17 1.12
C ILE A 45 10.47 -4.89 -0.12
N GLY A 46 10.44 -5.77 -1.13
CA GLY A 46 11.17 -5.56 -2.37
C GLY A 46 10.71 -4.31 -3.14
N PHE A 47 9.41 -3.99 -3.11
CA PHE A 47 8.88 -2.77 -3.68
C PHE A 47 9.35 -1.53 -2.93
N ALA A 48 9.25 -1.54 -1.60
CA ALA A 48 9.67 -0.43 -0.72
C ALA A 48 11.20 -0.19 -0.79
N GLY A 49 11.98 -1.27 -0.89
CA GLY A 49 13.44 -1.24 -1.01
C GLY A 49 13.96 -0.61 -2.32
N ARG A 50 13.09 -0.26 -3.26
CA ARG A 50 13.46 0.57 -4.42
C ARG A 50 13.62 2.05 -4.05
N TYR A 51 13.13 2.44 -2.87
CA TYR A 51 13.09 3.82 -2.39
C TYR A 51 13.77 4.00 -1.04
N LEU A 52 13.81 2.94 -0.22
CA LEU A 52 14.31 2.94 1.14
C LEU A 52 15.44 1.93 1.32
N GLU A 53 16.29 2.20 2.32
CA GLU A 53 17.25 1.21 2.83
C GLU A 53 16.51 -0.01 3.43
N PRO A 54 17.19 -1.16 3.59
CA PRO A 54 16.56 -2.41 4.01
C PRO A 54 15.73 -2.32 5.29
N GLU A 55 16.21 -1.59 6.30
CA GLU A 55 15.49 -1.37 7.56
C GLU A 55 14.18 -0.60 7.34
N GLY A 56 14.20 0.47 6.56
CA GLY A 56 13.01 1.26 6.23
C GLY A 56 11.99 0.44 5.43
N ALA A 57 12.46 -0.37 4.48
CA ALA A 57 11.59 -1.26 3.70
C ALA A 57 10.92 -2.33 4.58
N GLN A 58 11.61 -2.85 5.59
CA GLN A 58 11.04 -3.76 6.58
C GLN A 58 9.98 -3.05 7.44
N THR A 59 10.26 -1.83 7.91
CA THR A 59 9.32 -1.01 8.69
C THR A 59 8.02 -0.75 7.94
N VAL A 60 8.06 -0.52 6.62
CA VAL A 60 6.84 -0.35 5.80
C VAL A 60 5.92 -1.57 5.92
N TYR A 61 6.46 -2.79 5.81
CA TYR A 61 5.64 -3.98 5.94
C TYR A 61 5.09 -4.14 7.36
N ASP A 62 5.93 -3.98 8.37
CA ASP A 62 5.55 -4.21 9.76
C ASP A 62 4.48 -3.21 10.24
N ASN A 63 4.50 -1.98 9.73
CA ASN A 63 3.48 -0.96 10.05
C ASN A 63 2.12 -1.19 9.37
N CYS A 64 2.10 -1.95 8.27
CA CYS A 64 0.92 -2.07 7.41
C CYS A 64 0.26 -3.45 7.48
N ILE A 65 0.97 -4.50 7.89
CA ILE A 65 0.50 -5.89 7.82
C ILE A 65 -0.84 -6.17 8.54
N ASP A 66 -1.12 -5.43 9.61
CA ASP A 66 -2.33 -5.59 10.41
C ASP A 66 -3.48 -4.66 9.97
N ARG A 67 -3.36 -4.00 8.80
CA ARG A 67 -4.41 -3.14 8.26
C ARG A 67 -5.51 -3.98 7.61
N PHE A 68 -6.64 -4.03 8.30
CA PHE A 68 -7.86 -4.71 7.85
C PHE A 68 -9.07 -3.79 7.98
N GLY A 69 -9.82 -3.72 6.87
CA GLY A 69 -11.02 -2.93 6.75
C GLY A 69 -12.30 -3.67 7.14
N GLN A 70 -13.42 -2.94 7.13
CA GLN A 70 -14.76 -3.53 7.32
C GLN A 70 -15.18 -4.45 6.18
N THR A 71 -14.63 -4.23 4.98
CA THR A 71 -14.87 -5.04 3.78
C THR A 71 -13.54 -5.39 3.13
N VAL A 72 -13.57 -6.39 2.26
CA VAL A 72 -12.41 -6.83 1.47
C VAL A 72 -11.82 -5.69 0.61
N CYS A 73 -12.69 -4.84 0.05
CA CYS A 73 -12.28 -3.67 -0.72
C CYS A 73 -11.58 -2.64 0.17
N VAL A 74 -12.13 -2.39 1.36
CA VAL A 74 -11.52 -1.49 2.34
C VAL A 74 -10.15 -2.01 2.78
N THR A 75 -10.02 -3.32 3.04
CA THR A 75 -8.74 -3.95 3.40
C THR A 75 -7.67 -3.71 2.33
N GLY A 76 -7.99 -3.95 1.05
CA GLY A 76 -7.06 -3.70 -0.06
C GLY A 76 -6.63 -2.24 -0.16
N PHE A 77 -7.59 -1.32 0.01
CA PHE A 77 -7.34 0.11 0.01
C PHE A 77 -6.44 0.58 1.16
N GLU A 78 -6.76 0.18 2.39
CA GLU A 78 -6.02 0.58 3.59
C GLU A 78 -4.57 0.10 3.55
N MET A 79 -4.32 -1.12 3.08
CA MET A 79 -2.95 -1.61 2.91
C MET A 79 -2.19 -0.78 1.87
N TYR A 80 -2.78 -0.55 0.70
CA TYR A 80 -2.13 0.19 -0.38
C TYR A 80 -1.81 1.62 0.04
N GLN A 81 -2.75 2.29 0.72
CA GLN A 81 -2.55 3.61 1.31
C GLN A 81 -1.41 3.60 2.34
N CYS A 82 -1.43 2.64 3.28
CA CYS A 82 -0.41 2.55 4.32
C CYS A 82 1.00 2.37 3.75
N ILE A 83 1.16 1.56 2.70
CA ILE A 83 2.46 1.36 2.03
C ILE A 83 2.99 2.68 1.47
N HIS A 84 2.14 3.45 0.78
CA HIS A 84 2.53 4.75 0.21
C HIS A 84 2.88 5.77 1.30
N GLU A 85 2.01 5.94 2.29
CA GLU A 85 2.21 6.92 3.36
C GLU A 85 3.46 6.60 4.19
N THR A 86 3.67 5.34 4.54
CA THR A 86 4.85 4.92 5.31
C THR A 86 6.11 5.07 4.47
N ALA A 87 6.09 4.65 3.20
CA ALA A 87 7.27 4.77 2.34
C ALA A 87 7.66 6.23 2.10
N VAL A 88 6.69 7.13 1.92
CA VAL A 88 6.94 8.57 1.78
C VAL A 88 7.48 9.15 3.08
N SER A 89 6.89 8.81 4.24
CA SER A 89 7.34 9.28 5.55
C SER A 89 8.80 8.88 5.82
N GLU A 90 9.15 7.62 5.58
CA GLU A 90 10.51 7.09 5.75
C GLU A 90 11.51 7.72 4.75
N TRP A 91 11.07 7.98 3.52
CA TRP A 91 11.92 8.63 2.53
C TRP A 91 12.21 10.08 2.92
N VAL A 92 11.21 10.82 3.40
CA VAL A 92 11.38 12.20 3.87
C VAL A 92 12.33 12.24 5.06
N SER A 93 12.16 11.38 6.06
CA SER A 93 13.03 11.36 7.26
C SER A 93 14.48 10.97 6.96
N SER A 94 14.71 10.18 5.89
CA SER A 94 16.05 9.74 5.50
C SER A 94 16.80 10.75 4.63
N ASN A 95 16.09 11.68 3.97
CA ASN A 95 16.67 12.58 2.96
C ASN A 95 16.58 14.07 3.32
N PHE A 96 15.91 14.44 4.42
CA PHE A 96 15.77 15.81 4.92
C PHE A 96 15.95 15.86 6.44
#